data_AF-A0A4Y3QIP4-F1
#
_entry.id   AF-A0A4Y3QIP4-F1
#
_cell.length_a   1.000
_cell.length_b   1.000
_cell.length_c   1.000
_cell.angle_alpha   90.00
_cell.angle_beta   90.00
_cell.angle_gamma   90.00
#
_symmetry.space_group_name_H-M   'P 1'
#
loop_
_entity.id
_entity.type
_entity.pdbx_description
1 polymer ?
#
loop_
_entity_poly.entity_id
_entity_poly.type
_entity_poly.pdbx_seq_one_letter_code
_entity_poly.pdbx_strand_id
1 'polypeptide(L)' 'MSDALDADAPRPFVAEVVRGTPTEEELAAAIVVVGEAYVREVADATVPDDVPRSRWELSARGLRTPLNRTAGWHGFTG' A
#
# COMPACT_ATOMS: atom_id res chain seq x y z
N MET A 1 16.99 9.46 15.03
CA MET A 1 16.76 9.50 13.57
C MET A 1 17.22 8.17 12.98
N SER A 2 16.55 7.08 13.38
CA SER A 2 16.91 5.70 13.06
C SER A 2 15.63 4.86 13.16
N ASP A 3 14.80 4.93 12.13
CA ASP A 3 13.64 4.03 11.94
C ASP A 3 13.23 3.93 10.45
N ALA A 4 14.18 4.24 9.54
CA ALA A 4 13.94 4.26 8.10
C ALA A 4 14.58 3.06 7.37
N LEU A 5 15.23 2.15 8.09
CA LEU A 5 16.07 1.12 7.48
C LEU A 5 15.38 -0.21 7.19
N ASP A 6 14.10 -0.42 7.50
CA ASP A 6 13.46 -1.73 7.29
C ASP A 6 12.01 -1.66 6.77
N ALA A 7 11.56 -0.53 6.23
CA ALA A 7 10.19 -0.43 5.68
C ALA A 7 9.96 -1.36 4.48
N ASP A 8 11.04 -1.67 3.75
CA ASP A 8 11.06 -2.52 2.55
C ASP A 8 11.53 -3.95 2.83
N ALA A 9 11.93 -4.26 4.08
CA ALA A 9 12.22 -5.62 4.45
C ALA A 9 10.90 -6.42 4.35
N PRO A 10 10.85 -7.53 3.58
CA PRO A 10 9.64 -8.32 3.46
C PRO A 10 9.22 -8.73 4.86
N ARG A 11 8.07 -8.21 5.31
CA ARG A 11 7.52 -8.56 6.61
C ARG A 11 7.32 -10.08 6.61
N PRO A 12 7.75 -10.79 7.66
CA PRO A 12 7.55 -12.23 7.72
C PRO A 12 6.04 -12.51 7.60
N PHE A 13 5.67 -13.31 6.61
CA PHE A 13 4.31 -13.79 6.46
C PHE A 13 4.01 -14.75 7.62
N VAL A 14 3.03 -14.40 8.45
CA VAL A 14 2.60 -15.21 9.59
C VAL A 14 1.23 -15.79 9.29
N ALA A 15 1.15 -17.12 9.22
CA ALA A 15 -0.10 -17.86 9.16
C ALA A 15 -0.40 -18.49 10.53
N GLU A 16 -1.62 -18.33 11.02
CA GLU A 16 -2.07 -18.88 12.31
C GLU A 16 -3.18 -19.93 12.09
N VAL A 17 -3.04 -21.09 12.73
CA VAL A 17 -4.09 -22.12 12.74
C VAL A 17 -5.12 -21.76 13.82
N VAL A 18 -6.26 -21.21 13.40
CA VAL A 18 -7.33 -20.80 14.32
C VAL A 18 -8.14 -22.00 14.83
N ARG A 19 -8.17 -23.11 14.08
CA ARG A 19 -8.95 -24.31 14.44
C ARG A 19 -8.38 -25.58 13.82
N GLY A 20 -8.53 -26.69 14.53
CA GLY A 20 -8.12 -28.03 14.08
C GLY A 20 -6.67 -28.33 14.43
N THR A 21 -6.19 -29.48 13.97
CA THR A 21 -4.82 -29.94 14.19
C THR A 21 -4.28 -30.47 12.86
N PRO A 22 -3.88 -29.59 11.92
CA PRO A 22 -3.41 -30.02 10.61
C PRO A 22 -2.12 -30.84 10.74
N THR A 23 -1.92 -31.76 9.80
CA THR A 23 -0.66 -32.51 9.75
C THR A 23 0.48 -31.64 9.22
N GLU A 24 1.72 -32.11 9.39
CA GLU A 24 2.89 -31.42 8.85
C GLU A 24 2.82 -31.32 7.32
N GLU A 25 2.32 -32.35 6.66
CA GLU A 25 2.14 -32.39 5.21
C GLU A 25 1.08 -31.38 4.73
N GLU A 26 -0.02 -31.24 5.47
CA GLU A 26 -1.05 -30.26 5.15
C GLU A 26 -0.55 -28.82 5.33
N LEU A 27 0.22 -28.56 6.38
CA LEU A 27 0.88 -27.27 6.59
C LEU A 27 1.89 -26.97 5.47
N ALA A 28 2.71 -27.96 5.10
CA ALA A 28 3.67 -27.82 4.00
C ALA A 28 2.95 -27.52 2.67
N ALA A 29 1.87 -28.24 2.37
CA ALA A 29 1.08 -28.01 1.17
C ALA A 29 0.48 -26.60 1.14
N ALA A 30 -0.05 -26.11 2.28
CA ALA A 30 -0.59 -24.76 2.38
C ALA A 30 0.48 -23.69 2.12
N ILE A 31 1.68 -23.85 2.71
CA ILE A 31 2.80 -22.93 2.51
C ILE A 31 3.23 -22.91 1.04
N VAL A 32 3.36 -24.07 0.40
CA VAL A 32 3.75 -24.17 -1.01
C VAL A 32 2.73 -23.47 -1.92
N VAL A 33 1.44 -23.78 -1.74
CA VAL A 33 0.37 -23.20 -2.58
C VAL A 33 0.29 -21.68 -2.43
N VAL A 34 0.32 -21.18 -1.19
CA VAL A 34 0.30 -19.73 -0.93
C VAL A 34 1.57 -19.06 -1.45
N GLY A 35 2.73 -19.69 -1.27
CA GLY A 35 4.00 -19.18 -1.79
C GLY A 35 4.01 -19.07 -3.31
N GLU A 36 3.54 -20.09 -4.02
CA GLU A 36 3.43 -20.05 -5.49
C GLU A 36 2.44 -18.97 -5.97
N ALA A 37 1.29 -18.85 -5.30
CA ALA A 37 0.31 -17.81 -5.61
C ALA A 37 0.89 -16.40 -5.39
N TYR A 38 1.60 -16.18 -4.29
CA TYR A 38 2.26 -14.91 -3.98
C TYR A 38 3.35 -14.56 -5.01
N VAL A 39 4.21 -15.52 -5.38
CA VAL A 39 5.24 -15.29 -6.41
C VAL A 39 4.62 -14.89 -7.74
N ARG A 40 3.51 -15.52 -8.12
CA ARG A 40 2.77 -15.15 -9.32
C ARG A 40 2.18 -13.75 -9.23
N GLU A 41 1.55 -13.41 -8.10
CA GLU A 41 0.99 -12.09 -7.86
C GLU A 41 2.06 -10.99 -7.95
N VAL A 42 3.24 -11.22 -7.35
CA VAL A 42 4.38 -10.31 -7.43
C VAL A 42 4.88 -10.17 -8.87
N ALA A 43 4.95 -11.27 -9.63
CA ALA A 43 5.38 -11.22 -11.02
C ALA A 43 4.38 -10.48 -11.95
N ASP A 44 3.09 -10.57 -11.64
CA ASP A 44 2.00 -9.89 -12.38
C ASP A 44 1.80 -8.43 -11.91
N ALA A 45 2.48 -8.00 -10.84
CA ALA A 45 2.36 -6.64 -10.32
C ALA A 45 2.90 -5.62 -11.33
N THR A 46 2.08 -4.62 -11.66
CA THR A 46 2.41 -3.55 -12.62
C THR A 46 2.70 -2.20 -11.96
N VAL A 47 2.44 -2.10 -10.65
CA VAL A 47 2.70 -0.88 -9.88
C VAL A 47 4.20 -0.84 -9.58
N PRO A 48 4.90 0.28 -9.88
CA PRO A 48 6.29 0.45 -9.47
C PRO A 48 6.44 0.44 -7.95
N ASP A 49 7.53 -0.12 -7.45
CA ASP A 49 7.84 -0.16 -6.01
C ASP A 49 8.00 1.26 -5.42
N ASP A 50 8.51 2.19 -6.23
CA ASP A 50 8.49 3.60 -5.90
C ASP A 50 7.14 4.21 -6.26
N VAL A 51 6.36 4.65 -5.27
CA VAL A 51 5.12 5.39 -5.55
C VAL A 51 5.49 6.79 -6.05
N PRO A 52 5.36 7.10 -7.35
CA PRO A 52 5.63 8.46 -7.80
C PRO A 52 4.58 9.40 -7.21
N ARG A 53 4.95 10.67 -7.02
CA ARG A 53 3.97 11.69 -6.57
C ARG A 53 2.78 11.68 -7.51
N SER A 54 1.59 11.58 -6.93
CA SER A 54 0.36 11.59 -7.69
C SER A 54 0.19 12.91 -8.44
N ARG A 55 -0.50 12.87 -9.58
CA ARG A 55 -0.83 14.09 -10.34
C ARG A 55 -1.63 15.10 -9.50
N TRP A 56 -2.40 14.61 -8.52
CA TRP A 56 -3.11 15.42 -7.54
C TRP A 56 -2.15 16.17 -6.61
N GLU A 57 -1.18 15.49 -6.00
CA GLU A 57 -0.15 16.12 -5.15
C GLU A 57 0.69 17.13 -5.93
N LEU A 58 0.99 16.86 -7.20
CA LEU A 58 1.72 17.77 -8.07
C LEU A 58 0.90 19.03 -8.44
N SER A 59 -0.43 18.91 -8.57
CA SER A 59 -1.35 19.99 -8.95
C SER A 59 -1.94 20.77 -7.77
N ALA A 60 -1.84 20.24 -6.54
CA ALA A 60 -2.34 20.89 -5.31
C ALA A 60 -1.71 22.25 -4.97
N ARG A 61 -0.75 22.75 -5.77
CA ARG A 61 -0.16 24.09 -5.61
C ARG A 61 -1.19 25.22 -5.75
N GLY A 62 -2.27 25.02 -6.52
CA GLY A 62 -3.34 26.02 -6.70
C GLY A 62 -4.38 26.08 -5.59
N LEU A 63 -4.41 25.11 -4.66
CA LEU A 63 -5.49 24.97 -3.66
C LEU A 63 -5.09 25.41 -2.24
N ARG A 64 -3.88 25.98 -2.08
CA ARG A 64 -3.33 26.29 -0.74
C ARG A 64 -3.87 27.57 -0.12
N THR A 65 -4.51 28.43 -0.88
CA THR A 65 -5.25 29.56 -0.30
C THR A 65 -6.65 29.05 0.04
N PRO A 66 -7.03 29.02 1.33
CA PRO A 66 -8.40 28.72 1.71
C PRO A 66 -9.34 29.68 1.00
N LEU A 67 -10.38 29.16 0.36
CA LEU A 67 -11.40 30.00 -0.28
C LEU A 67 -11.92 31.01 0.75
N ASN A 68 -11.82 32.31 0.43
CA ASN A 68 -12.26 33.37 1.34
C ASN A 68 -13.79 33.34 1.47
N ARG A 69 -14.30 32.62 2.48
CA ARG A 69 -15.74 32.43 2.72
C ARG A 69 -16.48 33.73 3.07
N THR A 70 -15.77 34.79 3.48
CA THR A 70 -16.38 36.10 3.78
C THR A 70 -16.48 37.00 2.54
N ALA A 71 -15.83 36.65 1.42
CA ALA A 71 -15.88 37.42 0.17
C ALA A 71 -17.13 37.15 -0.69
N GLY A 72 -17.99 36.19 -0.31
CA GLY A 72 -19.17 35.76 -1.08
C GLY A 72 -18.82 35.07 -2.41
N TRP A 73 -19.83 34.69 -3.19
CA TRP A 73 -19.68 33.90 -4.44
C TRP A 73 -18.97 34.66 -5.58
N HIS A 74 -18.80 35.96 -5.44
CA HIS A 74 -18.22 36.88 -6.43
C HIS A 74 -16.68 37.07 -6.31
N GLY A 75 -16.03 36.44 -5.34
CA GLY A 75 -14.59 36.61 -5.08
C GLY A 75 -13.65 35.55 -5.69
N PHE A 76 -14.18 34.58 -6.45
CA PHE A 76 -13.35 33.55 -7.09
C PHE A 76 -12.80 34.04 -8.43
N THR A 77 -11.50 34.32 -8.49
CA THR A 77 -10.79 34.68 -9.73
C THR A 77 -9.64 33.71 -9.97
N GLY A 78 -9.96 32.48 -10.41
CA GLY A 78 -9.00 31.53 -10.99
C GLY A 78 -7.96 30.97 -10.04
#